data_AF-A0A955RK23-F1
#
_entry.id   AF-A0A955RK23-F1
#
_cell.length_a   1.000
_cell.length_b   1.000
_cell.length_c   1.000
_cell.angle_alpha   90.00
_cell.angle_beta   90.00
_cell.angle_gamma   90.00
#
_symmetry.space_group_name_H-M   'P 1'
#
loop_
_entity.id
_entity.type
_entity.pdbx_description
1 polymer ?
#
loop_
_entity_poly.entity_id
_entity_poly.type
_entity_poly.pdbx_seq_one_letter_code
_entity_poly.pdbx_strand_id
1 'polypeptide(L)' 'DEQAAKKAKSYQDLSGFSRDGLIKQLEFEGFTTDQAAYGADSVGL' A
#
# COMPACT_ATOMS: atom_id res chain seq x y z
N ASP A 1 9.83 -0.34 -3.07
CA ASP A 1 9.20 -0.50 -4.39
C ASP A 1 8.46 0.76 -4.81
N GLU A 2 8.81 1.36 -5.96
CA GLU A 2 8.21 2.62 -6.40
C GLU A 2 6.75 2.45 -6.84
N GLN A 3 6.39 1.28 -7.39
CA GLN A 3 5.03 0.99 -7.85
C GLN A 3 4.06 0.78 -6.68
N ALA A 4 4.47 0.02 -5.66
CA ALA A 4 3.67 -0.18 -4.45
C ALA A 4 3.44 1.15 -3.70
N ALA A 5 4.45 2.03 -3.65
CA ALA A 5 4.32 3.37 -3.05
C ALA A 5 3.33 4.27 -3.83
N LYS A 6 3.39 4.27 -5.17
CA LYS A 6 2.43 5.03 -6.00
C LYS A 6 1.00 4.54 -5.80
N LYS A 7 0.80 3.22 -5.78
CA LYS A 7 -0.50 2.60 -5.51
C LYS A 7 -1.00 2.91 -4.10
N ALA A 8 -0.15 2.76 -3.10
CA ALA A 8 -0.44 3.12 -1.72
C ALA A 8 -0.93 4.57 -1.59
N LYS A 9 -0.26 5.51 -2.28
CA LYS A 9 -0.63 6.93 -2.26
C LYS A 9 -2.00 7.18 -2.89
N SER A 10 -2.30 6.56 -4.03
CA SER A 10 -3.64 6.64 -4.64
C SER A 10 -4.73 6.11 -3.71
N TYR A 11 -4.46 5.06 -2.93
CA TYR A 11 -5.43 4.54 -1.97
C TYR A 11 -5.59 5.43 -0.75
N GLN A 12 -4.51 6.00 -0.20
CA GLN A 12 -4.59 6.96 0.91
C GLN A 12 -5.46 8.18 0.55
N ASP A 13 -5.33 8.69 -0.68
CA ASP A 13 -6.07 9.87 -1.15
C ASP A 13 -7.56 9.58 -1.41
N LEU A 14 -7.92 8.33 -1.73
CA LEU A 14 -9.29 7.93 -2.11
C LEU A 14 -10.08 7.28 -0.98
N SER A 15 -9.39 6.69 -0.01
CA SER A 15 -9.98 5.79 0.97
C SER A 15 -9.08 5.76 2.21
N GLY A 16 -9.61 6.13 3.37
CA GLY A 16 -8.88 6.11 4.64
C GLY A 16 -8.55 4.70 5.11
N PHE A 17 -7.69 3.99 4.37
CA PHE A 17 -7.22 2.65 4.70
C PHE A 17 -6.41 2.67 6.00
N SER A 18 -6.58 1.63 6.81
CA SER A 18 -5.57 1.28 7.81
C SER A 18 -4.36 0.63 7.13
N ARG A 19 -3.20 0.68 7.78
CA ARG A 19 -1.96 0.04 7.30
C ARG A 19 -2.17 -1.40 6.83
N ASP A 20 -2.76 -2.24 7.70
CA ASP A 20 -3.01 -3.65 7.38
C ASP A 20 -4.02 -3.85 6.25
N GLY A 21 -5.01 -2.96 6.14
CA GLY A 21 -5.96 -2.98 5.03
C GLY A 21 -5.29 -2.66 3.70
N LEU A 22 -4.38 -1.68 3.71
CA LEU A 22 -3.63 -1.29 2.53
C LEU A 22 -2.63 -2.35 2.09
N ILE A 23 -1.93 -2.99 3.04
CA ILE A 23 -1.01 -4.10 2.75
C ILE A 23 -1.77 -5.24 2.05
N LYS A 24 -2.90 -5.66 2.60
CA LYS A 24 -3.74 -6.71 2.00
C LYS A 24 -4.24 -6.35 0.60
N GLN A 25 -4.59 -5.09 0.38
CA GLN A 25 -5.02 -4.61 -0.94
C GLN A 25 -3.89 -4.71 -1.97
N LEU A 26 -2.67 -4.32 -1.59
CA LEU A 26 -1.50 -4.40 -2.47
C LEU A 26 -1.09 -5.86 -2.72
N GLU A 27 -1.16 -6.73 -1.71
CA GLU A 27 -0.94 -8.17 -1.91
C GLU A 27 -1.97 -8.78 -2.87
N PHE A 28 -3.24 -8.38 -2.75
CA PHE A 28 -4.29 -8.78 -3.68
C PHE A 28 -4.03 -8.28 -5.12
N GLU A 29 -3.43 -7.10 -5.27
CA GLU A 29 -2.97 -6.58 -6.56
C GLU A 29 -1.69 -7.27 -7.09
N GLY A 30 -1.10 -8.20 -6.32
CA GLY A 30 0.02 -9.04 -6.74
C GLY A 30 1.39 -8.57 -6.26
N PHE A 31 1.46 -7.58 -5.37
CA PHE A 31 2.71 -7.21 -4.71
C PHE A 31 3.11 -8.25 -3.66
N THR A 32 4.41 -8.46 -3.46
CA THR A 32 4.86 -9.26 -2.31
C THR A 32 4.56 -8.53 -1.00
N THR A 33 4.52 -9.26 0.11
CA THR A 33 4.32 -8.69 1.45
C THR A 33 5.31 -7.55 1.75
N ASP A 34 6.59 -7.72 1.38
CA ASP A 34 7.62 -6.67 1.59
C ASP A 34 7.36 -5.42 0.74
N GLN A 35 6.90 -5.60 -0.50
CA GLN A 35 6.55 -4.49 -1.39
C GLN A 35 5.32 -3.75 -0.88
N ALA A 36 4.30 -4.50 -0.45
CA ALA A 36 3.07 -3.96 0.11
C ALA A 36 3.33 -3.19 1.42
N ALA A 37 4.15 -3.75 2.32
CA ALA A 37 4.57 -3.09 3.54
C ALA A 37 5.34 -1.80 3.25
N TYR A 38 6.31 -1.83 2.33
CA TYR A 38 7.01 -0.62 1.90
C TYR A 38 6.05 0.43 1.33
N GLY A 39 5.05 0.00 0.54
CA GLY A 39 4.02 0.90 0.00
C GLY A 39 3.23 1.59 1.12
N ALA A 40 2.73 0.85 2.09
CA ALA A 40 2.00 1.40 3.24
C ALA A 40 2.87 2.35 4.09
N ASP A 41 4.11 1.97 4.40
CA ASP A 41 5.02 2.81 5.17
C ASP A 41 5.35 4.12 4.40
N SER A 42 5.45 4.06 3.06
CA SER A 42 5.76 5.23 2.23
C SER A 42 4.68 6.31 2.22
N VAL A 43 3.47 5.96 2.65
CA VAL A 43 2.35 6.89 2.83
C VAL A 43 2.10 7.26 4.28
N GLY A 44 2.98 6.83 5.19
CA GLY A 44 2.89 7.13 6.63
C GLY A 44 1.84 6.29 7.37
N LEU A 45 1.51 5.11 6.85
CA LEU A 45 0.63 4.14 7.49
C LEU A 45 1.41 3.03 8.19
#